data_AF-A0A7Y6AAA9-F1
#
_entry.id   AF-A0A7Y6AAA9-F1
#
_cell.length_a   1.000
_cell.length_b   1.000
_cell.length_c   1.000
_cell.angle_alpha   90.00
_cell.angle_beta   90.00
_cell.angle_gamma   90.00
#
_symmetry.space_group_name_H-M   'P 1'
#
loop_
_entity.id
_entity.type
_entity.pdbx_description
1 polymer ?
#
loop_
_entity_poly.entity_id
_entity_poly.type
_entity_poly.pdbx_seq_one_letter_code
_entity_poly.pdbx_strand_id
1 'polypeptide(L)' 'MNILMLVITTVATDTRVVREASTLAEAGHNVHIIGRGVPQEWLPPAGVTVSSVGGASVFQKAGAPVGAERQGRRLAP' A
#
# COMPACT_ATOMS: atom_id res chain seq x y z
N MET A 1 7.12 14.25 16.23
CA MET A 1 7.43 12.98 16.94
C MET A 1 7.67 11.90 15.90
N ASN A 2 8.32 10.79 16.26
CA ASN A 2 8.47 9.63 15.37
C ASN A 2 7.31 8.68 15.63
N ILE A 3 6.56 8.34 14.58
CA ILE A 3 5.36 7.49 14.67
C ILE A 3 5.56 6.26 13.79
N LEU A 4 5.37 5.10 14.40
CA LEU A 4 5.33 3.81 13.71
C LEU A 4 3.87 3.31 13.67
N MET A 5 3.37 3.03 12.47
CA MET A 5 2.06 2.40 12.27
C MET A 5 2.27 0.96 11.76
N LEU A 6 1.71 -0.01 12.46
CA LEU A 6 1.74 -1.42 12.06
C LEU A 6 0.37 -1.80 11.51
N VAL A 7 0.33 -2.19 10.24
CA VAL A 7 -0.93 -2.38 9.50
C VAL A 7 -0.97 -3.78 8.92
N ILE A 8 -1.96 -4.56 9.33
CA ILE A 8 -2.14 -5.94 8.88
C ILE A 8 -2.70 -6.05 7.45
N THR A 9 -3.31 -4.97 6.96
CA THR A 9 -3.89 -4.81 5.62
C THR A 9 -2.87 -4.23 4.64
N THR A 10 -3.24 -4.15 3.36
CA THR A 10 -2.45 -3.39 2.38
C THR A 10 -2.79 -1.91 2.49
N VAL A 11 -1.77 -1.12 2.84
CA VAL A 11 -1.89 0.33 3.07
C VAL A 11 -2.44 1.05 1.85
N ALA A 12 -2.10 0.57 0.64
CA ALA A 12 -2.52 1.16 -0.62
C ALA A 12 -4.05 1.20 -0.82
N THR A 13 -4.80 0.30 -0.18
CA THR A 13 -6.27 0.26 -0.27
C THR A 13 -6.95 0.62 1.05
N ASP A 14 -6.19 0.87 2.12
CA ASP A 14 -6.73 1.21 3.44
C ASP A 14 -6.84 2.75 3.57
N THR A 15 -7.99 3.28 3.17
CA THR A 15 -8.24 4.73 3.15
C THR A 15 -8.16 5.37 4.52
N ARG A 16 -8.43 4.61 5.59
CA ARG A 16 -8.34 5.12 6.96
C ARG A 16 -6.89 5.31 7.38
N VAL A 17 -6.05 4.31 7.14
CA VAL A 17 -4.60 4.40 7.42
C VAL A 17 -3.99 5.56 6.67
N VAL A 18 -4.31 5.71 5.37
CA VAL A 18 -3.81 6.82 4.55
C VAL A 18 -4.22 8.17 5.12
N ARG A 19 -5.49 8.34 5.54
CA ARG A 19 -5.96 9.60 6.14
C ARG A 19 -5.25 9.92 7.45
N GLU A 20 -5.18 8.97 8.37
CA GLU A 20 -4.54 9.16 9.68
C GLU A 20 -3.05 9.49 9.51
N ALA A 21 -2.33 8.76 8.64
CA ALA A 21 -0.93 9.01 8.36
C ALA A 21 -0.68 10.40 7.75
N SER A 22 -1.53 10.83 6.81
CA SER A 22 -1.45 12.17 6.23
C SER A 22 -1.68 13.25 7.28
N THR A 23 -2.71 13.12 8.14
CA THR A 23 -2.97 14.10 9.20
C THR A 23 -1.80 14.22 10.17
N LEU A 24 -1.17 13.09 10.54
CA LEU A 24 0.01 13.11 11.41
C LEU A 24 1.24 13.75 10.73
N ALA A 25 1.45 13.47 9.43
CA ALA A 25 2.53 14.07 8.66
C ALA A 25 2.33 15.59 8.48
N GLU A 26 1.09 16.03 8.21
CA GLU A 26 0.71 17.45 8.14
C GLU A 26 0.92 18.17 9.48
N ALA A 27 0.74 17.47 10.60
CA ALA A 27 1.08 17.98 11.94
C ALA A 27 2.60 18.02 12.23
N GLY A 28 3.45 17.71 11.25
CA GLY A 28 4.91 17.75 11.37
C GLY A 28 5.50 16.53 12.09
N HIS A 29 4.78 15.40 12.13
CA HIS A 29 5.33 14.15 12.64
C HIS A 29 6.05 13.38 11.54
N ASN A 30 7.08 12.62 11.91
CA ASN A 30 7.76 11.70 11.01
C ASN A 30 7.05 10.35 11.09
N VAL A 31 6.36 9.97 10.01
CA VAL A 31 5.49 8.79 9.98
C VAL A 31 6.11 7.68 9.14
N HIS A 32 6.25 6.51 9.73
CA HIS A 32 6.62 5.29 9.04
C HIS A 32 5.55 4.21 9.21
N ILE A 33 5.14 3.58 8.11
CA ILE A 33 4.14 2.51 8.11
C ILE A 33 4.79 1.20 7.68
N ILE A 34 4.57 0.14 8.45
CA ILE A 34 4.86 -1.23 8.01
C ILE A 34 3.53 -1.89 7.68
N GLY A 35 3.28 -2.06 6.39
CA GLY A 35 2.06 -2.64 5.84
C GLY A 35 2.30 -3.97 5.16
N ARG A 36 1.23 -4.72 4.87
CA ARG A 36 1.34 -6.00 4.15
C ARG A 36 1.08 -5.83 2.66
N GLY A 37 1.97 -6.34 1.81
CA GLY A 37 1.70 -6.44 0.36
C GLY A 37 1.40 -5.09 -0.31
N VAL A 38 2.15 -4.05 0.05
CA VAL A 38 2.11 -2.75 -0.61
C VAL A 38 2.73 -2.88 -2.01
N PRO A 39 2.04 -2.47 -3.09
CA PRO A 39 2.58 -2.48 -4.45
C PRO A 39 3.83 -1.58 -4.57
N GLN A 40 4.79 -1.96 -5.40
CA GLN A 40 6.07 -1.25 -5.52
C GLN A 40 5.91 0.12 -6.19
N GLU A 41 4.95 0.23 -7.10
CA GLU A 41 4.60 1.44 -7.84
C GLU A 41 3.67 2.38 -7.07
N TRP A 42 3.13 1.93 -5.93
CA TRP A 42 2.28 2.77 -5.10
C TRP A 42 3.12 3.81 -4.36
N LEU A 43 2.76 5.08 -4.52
CA LEU A 43 3.43 6.21 -3.89
C LEU A 43 2.70 6.60 -2.60
N PRO A 44 3.40 6.65 -1.46
CA PRO A 44 2.80 7.13 -0.22
C PRO A 44 2.52 8.64 -0.26
N PRO A 45 1.62 9.13 0.60
CA PRO A 45 1.42 10.56 0.80
C PRO A 45 2.71 11.30 1.18
N ALA A 46 2.76 12.59 0.88
CA ALA A 46 3.90 13.43 1.26
C ALA A 46 4.15 13.36 2.78
N GLY A 47 5.42 13.20 3.17
CA GLY A 47 5.82 13.09 4.58
C GLY A 47 5.57 11.72 5.22
N VAL A 48 5.09 10.73 4.46
CA VAL A 48 4.89 9.35 4.93
C VAL A 48 5.88 8.41 4.21
N THR A 49 6.52 7.53 4.98
CA THR A 49 7.33 6.44 4.42
C THR A 49 6.67 5.10 4.71
N VAL A 50 6.83 4.13 3.80
CA VAL A 50 6.17 2.84 3.91
C VAL A 50 7.13 1.71 3.59
N SER A 51 7.12 0.67 4.42
CA SER A 51 7.74 -0.62 4.16
C SER A 51 6.67 -1.69 4.02
N SER A 52 6.94 -2.66 3.15
CA SER A 52 6.03 -3.77 2.85
C SER A 52 6.58 -5.07 3.44
N VAL A 53 5.76 -5.80 4.18
CA VAL A 53 6.06 -7.16 4.63
C VAL A 53 5.20 -8.17 3.89
N GLY A 54 5.77 -9.36 3.62
CA GLY A 54 5.06 -10.46 2.96
C GLY A 54 4.83 -10.24 1.46
N GLY A 55 5.81 -9.69 0.75
CA GLY A 55 5.83 -9.66 -0.71
C GLY A 55 5.81 -11.08 -1.28
N ALA A 56 5.02 -11.30 -2.33
CA ALA A 56 4.71 -12.59 -2.92
C ALA A 56 3.83 -13.49 -2.05
N SER A 57 2.50 -13.40 -2.28
CA SER A 57 1.66 -14.59 -2.14
C SER A 57 2.34 -15.75 -2.87
N VAL A 58 2.32 -16.97 -2.32
CA VAL A 58 2.77 -18.20 -3.00
C VAL A 58 2.04 -18.44 -4.33
N PHE A 59 0.95 -17.72 -4.59
CA PHE A 59 0.21 -17.69 -5.86
C PHE A 59 0.63 -16.56 -6.83
N GLN A 60 1.58 -15.69 -6.48
CA GLN A 60 2.17 -14.74 -7.41
C GLN A 60 3.29 -15.44 -8.18
N LYS A 61 3.05 -15.69 -9.47
CA LYS A 61 4.06 -16.18 -10.40
C LYS A 61 5.24 -15.20 -10.39
N ALA A 62 6.44 -15.69 -10.06
CA ALA A 62 7.65 -14.91 -10.15
C ALA A 62 7.76 -14.33 -11.58
N GLY A 63 7.71 -13.00 -11.71
CA GLY A 63 7.86 -12.31 -12.99
C GLY A 63 6.58 -11.86 -13.70
N ALA A 64 5.39 -11.91 -13.09
CA ALA A 64 4.22 -11.26 -13.68
C ALA A 64 4.34 -9.72 -13.54
N PRO A 65 4.34 -8.94 -14.63
CA PRO A 65 4.33 -7.48 -14.53
C PRO A 65 3.04 -7.03 -13.85
N VAL A 66 3.19 -6.19 -12.83
CA VAL A 66 2.06 -5.54 -12.15
C VAL A 66 1.51 -4.50 -13.12
N GLY A 67 0.39 -4.80 -13.77
CA GLY A 67 -0.19 -3.91 -14.78
C GLY A 67 -0.98 -4.59 -15.91
N ALA A 68 -1.12 -5.92 -15.95
CA ALA A 68 -1.99 -6.57 -16.92
C ALA A 68 -3.49 -6.34 -16.59
N GLU A 69 -3.97 -5.20 -17.06
CA GLU A 69 -5.33 -4.86 -17.49
C GLU A 69 -6.45 -5.80 -17.02
N ARG A 70 -7.26 -5.33 -16.06
CA ARG A 70 -8.65 -5.80 -15.89
C ARG A 70 -9.57 -5.01 -16.82
N GLN A 71 -9.32 -5.04 -18.12
CA GLN A 71 -10.28 -4.57 -19.12
C GLN A 71 -11.35 -5.66 -19.28
N GLY A 72 -12.52 -5.40 -18.68
CA GLY A 72 -13.79 -6.12 -18.75
C GLY A 72 -13.83 -7.40 -19.61
N ARG A 73 -13.74 -8.56 -18.94
CA ARG A 73 -14.28 -9.80 -19.49
C ARG A 73 -15.81 -9.67 -19.48
N ARG A 74 -16.38 -9.14 -20.56
CA ARG A 74 -17.81 -9.34 -20.86
C ARG A 74 -18.02 -10.85 -20.93
N LEU A 75 -18.87 -11.36 -20.04
CA LEU A 75 -19.51 -12.65 -20.23
C LEU A 75 -20.45 -12.47 -21.42
N ALA A 76 -20.10 -13.09 -22.56
CA ALA A 76 -21.08 -13.33 -23.61
C ALA A 76 -21.96 -14.52 -23.18
N PRO A 77 -23.28 -14.49 -23.45
CA PRO A 77 -24.18 -15.59 -23.18
C PRO A 77 -23.86 -16.84 -24.02
#